data_AF-A0A3P8CWM5-F1
#
_entry.id   AF-A0A3P8CWM5-F1
#
_cell.length_a   1.000
_cell.length_b   1.000
_cell.length_c   1.000
_cell.angle_alpha   90.00
_cell.angle_beta   90.00
_cell.angle_gamma   90.00
#
_symmetry.space_group_name_H-M   'P 1'
#
loop_
_entity.id
_entity.type
_entity.pdbx_description
1 polymer ?
#
loop_
_entity_poly.entity_id
_entity_poly.type
_entity_poly.pdbx_seq_one_letter_code
_entity_poly.pdbx_strand_id
1 'polypeptide(L)'
;MYGAETWRTTTTTIKKVQVFIYSCLRKILNIHWPDTINNSLLWERTNQPPDEEEIRKRRWKWIGHTLRKSSNCITRQALTWNPEGRRKRGRSKNTLCRKIEAHMKRMNNNWKELERIVQDSVGWRMVVSGLCSFTGSNRRR
;
A
#
# COMPACT_ATOMS: atom_id res chain seq x y z
N MET A 1 4.22 -7.18 -11.66
CA MET A 1 3.92 -5.76 -11.34
C MET A 1 5.17 -5.10 -10.77
N TYR A 2 6.13 -4.76 -11.62
CA TYR A 2 7.26 -3.93 -11.20
C TYR A 2 6.82 -2.45 -11.20
N GLY A 3 7.15 -1.69 -10.16
CA GLY A 3 6.93 -0.24 -10.11
C GLY A 3 5.60 0.21 -9.50
N ALA A 4 4.72 -0.70 -9.07
CA ALA A 4 3.47 -0.35 -8.37
C ALA A 4 3.73 0.33 -7.01
N GLU A 5 4.94 0.20 -6.46
CA GLU A 5 5.34 0.76 -5.17
C GLU A 5 5.32 2.30 -5.19
N THR A 6 5.70 2.90 -6.33
CA THR A 6 5.81 4.35 -6.51
C THR A 6 4.54 5.00 -7.07
N TRP A 7 3.51 4.20 -7.37
CA TRP A 7 2.28 4.70 -7.99
C TRP A 7 1.45 5.58 -7.06
N ARG A 8 0.82 6.60 -7.67
CA ARG A 8 -0.24 7.37 -7.03
C ARG A 8 -1.52 6.53 -6.98
N THR A 9 -1.68 5.78 -5.90
CA THR A 9 -2.84 4.90 -5.61
C THR A 9 -4.16 5.65 -5.35
N THR A 10 -4.86 6.13 -6.37
CA THR A 10 -6.19 6.72 -6.11
C THR A 10 -7.20 5.62 -5.72
N THR A 11 -8.22 5.98 -4.95
CA THR A 11 -9.32 5.05 -4.62
C THR A 11 -9.95 4.49 -5.89
N THR A 12 -10.07 5.30 -6.95
CA THR A 12 -10.56 4.86 -8.26
C THR A 12 -9.62 3.84 -8.92
N THR A 13 -8.30 4.06 -8.89
CA THR A 13 -7.33 3.10 -9.43
C THR A 13 -7.37 1.77 -8.68
N ILE A 14 -7.46 1.82 -7.34
CA ILE A 14 -7.57 0.62 -6.50
C ILE A 14 -8.86 -0.14 -6.83
N LYS A 15 -10.00 0.55 -6.92
CA LYS A 15 -11.29 -0.05 -7.28
C LYS A 15 -11.24 -0.75 -8.64
N LYS A 16 -10.60 -0.14 -9.65
CA LYS A 16 -10.44 -0.76 -10.98
C LYS A 16 -9.61 -2.05 -10.92
N VAL A 17 -8.51 -2.05 -10.16
CA VAL A 17 -7.69 -3.24 -9.94
C VAL A 17 -8.48 -4.34 -9.22
N GLN A 18 -9.25 -3.98 -8.19
CA GLN A 18 -10.11 -4.91 -7.48
C GLN A 18 -11.15 -5.56 -8.39
N VAL A 19 -11.87 -4.77 -9.20
CA VAL A 19 -12.86 -5.29 -10.16
C VAL A 19 -12.21 -6.27 -11.15
N PHE A 20 -11.01 -5.94 -11.65
CA PHE A 20 -10.27 -6.85 -12.51
C PHE A 20 -9.93 -8.18 -11.80
N ILE A 21 -9.39 -8.11 -10.58
CA ILE A 21 -9.03 -9.31 -9.80
C ILE A 21 -10.27 -10.16 -9.50
N TYR A 22 -11.39 -9.56 -9.12
CA TYR A 22 -12.66 -10.30 -8.95
C TYR A 22 -13.10 -11.02 -10.21
N SER A 23 -12.97 -10.38 -11.37
CA SER A 23 -13.32 -11.02 -12.64
C SER A 23 -12.43 -12.22 -12.95
N CYS A 24 -11.13 -12.14 -12.63
CA CYS A 24 -10.19 -13.25 -12.78
C CYS A 24 -10.50 -14.39 -11.81
N LEU A 25 -10.76 -14.08 -10.54
CA LEU A 25 -11.06 -15.08 -9.50
C LEU A 25 -12.34 -15.87 -9.83
N ARG A 26 -13.37 -15.19 -10.34
CA ARG A 26 -14.61 -15.86 -10.77
C ARG A 26 -14.37 -16.84 -11.92
N LYS A 27 -13.52 -16.48 -12.89
CA LYS A 27 -13.13 -17.37 -13.99
C LYS A 27 -12.32 -18.57 -13.50
N ILE A 28 -11.36 -18.36 -12.59
CA ILE A 28 -10.53 -19.44 -12.02
C ILE A 28 -11.37 -20.43 -11.20
N LEU A 29 -12.34 -19.93 -10.43
CA LEU A 29 -13.26 -20.75 -9.63
C LEU A 29 -14.43 -21.31 -10.47
N ASN A 30 -14.40 -21.13 -11.79
CA ASN A 30 -15.40 -21.63 -12.73
C ASN A 30 -16.85 -21.18 -12.41
N ILE A 31 -17.01 -20.00 -11.80
CA ILE A 31 -18.32 -19.46 -11.43
C ILE A 31 -18.96 -18.85 -12.67
N HIS A 32 -20.04 -19.48 -13.13
CA HIS A 32 -20.83 -19.04 -14.27
C HIS A 32 -22.16 -18.48 -13.79
N TRP A 33 -22.78 -17.65 -14.62
CA TRP A 33 -24.19 -17.35 -14.44
C TRP A 33 -24.98 -18.68 -14.52
N PRO A 34 -25.95 -18.97 -13.62
CA PRO A 34 -26.68 -18.07 -12.72
C PRO A 34 -26.13 -17.95 -11.28
N ASP A 35 -25.00 -18.58 -10.96
CA ASP A 35 -24.44 -18.60 -9.61
C ASP A 35 -23.92 -17.21 -9.18
N THR A 36 -24.80 -16.43 -8.55
CA THR A 36 -24.48 -15.07 -8.09
C THR A 36 -23.85 -15.13 -6.70
N ILE A 37 -22.53 -15.25 -6.67
CA ILE A 37 -21.75 -15.24 -5.43
C ILE A 37 -21.39 -13.79 -5.03
N ASN A 38 -21.65 -13.44 -3.77
CA ASN A 38 -21.25 -12.15 -3.20
C ASN A 38 -19.71 -12.01 -3.19
N ASN A 39 -19.19 -10.81 -3.45
CA ASN A 39 -17.76 -10.52 -3.41
C ASN A 39 -17.13 -10.85 -2.04
N SER A 40 -17.87 -10.72 -0.94
CA SER A 40 -17.37 -11.11 0.40
C SER A 40 -17.09 -12.61 0.52
N LEU A 41 -18.01 -13.44 0.00
CA LEU A 41 -17.88 -14.90 0.02
C LEU A 41 -16.76 -15.39 -0.92
N LEU A 42 -16.54 -14.67 -2.04
CA LEU A 42 -15.41 -14.93 -2.94
C LEU A 42 -14.06 -14.74 -2.25
N TRP A 43 -13.93 -13.73 -1.38
CA TRP A 43 -12.72 -13.52 -0.57
C TRP A 43 -12.51 -14.60 0.48
N GLU A 44 -13.58 -15.00 1.17
CA GLU A 44 -13.50 -16.03 2.21
C GLU A 44 -13.01 -17.37 1.62
N ARG A 45 -13.50 -17.75 0.44
CA ARG A 45 -13.04 -18.94 -0.28
C ARG A 45 -11.59 -18.88 -0.75
N THR A 46 -11.12 -17.71 -1.16
CA THR A 46 -9.76 -17.56 -1.73
C THR A 46 -8.71 -17.31 -0.66
N ASN A 47 -9.11 -16.93 0.56
CA ASN A 47 -8.24 -16.56 1.67
C ASN A 47 -7.15 -15.54 1.28
N GLN A 48 -7.42 -14.73 0.25
CA GLN A 48 -6.48 -13.73 -0.26
C GLN A 48 -6.65 -12.41 0.50
N PRO A 49 -5.55 -11.70 0.84
CA PRO A 49 -5.63 -10.38 1.45
C PRO A 49 -6.17 -9.36 0.44
N PRO A 50 -6.85 -8.29 0.89
CA PRO A 50 -7.30 -7.23 0.00
C PRO A 50 -6.13 -6.65 -0.81
N ASP A 51 -6.35 -6.36 -2.10
CA ASP A 51 -5.29 -5.84 -2.98
C ASP A 51 -4.64 -4.56 -2.44
N GLU A 52 -5.41 -3.75 -1.70
CA GLU A 52 -4.90 -2.56 -1.05
C GLU A 52 -3.82 -2.88 -0.01
N GLU A 53 -4.01 -3.94 0.77
CA GLU A 53 -3.06 -4.41 1.77
C GLU A 53 -1.77 -4.89 1.10
N GLU A 54 -1.88 -5.66 0.03
CA GLU A 54 -0.72 -6.16 -0.72
C GLU A 54 0.06 -5.02 -1.39
N ILE A 55 -0.63 -4.05 -2.02
CA ILE A 55 0.00 -2.86 -2.59
C ILE A 55 0.70 -2.03 -1.51
N ARG A 56 0.07 -1.88 -0.34
CA ARG A 56 0.64 -1.15 0.81
C ARG A 56 1.88 -1.86 1.34
N LYS A 57 1.84 -3.19 1.47
CA LYS A 57 2.95 -4.03 1.91
C LYS A 57 4.14 -3.93 0.98
N ARG A 58 3.92 -4.00 -0.35
CA ARG A 58 4.98 -3.82 -1.35
C ARG A 58 5.60 -2.42 -1.30
N ARG A 59 4.76 -1.38 -1.17
CA ARG A 59 5.24 -0.01 -1.00
C ARG A 59 6.12 0.15 0.22
N TRP A 60 5.70 -0.37 1.38
CA TRP A 60 6.51 -0.30 2.59
C TRP A 60 7.79 -1.14 2.48
N LYS A 61 7.74 -2.34 1.91
CA LYS A 61 8.96 -3.12 1.61
C LYS A 61 9.96 -2.31 0.78
N TRP A 62 9.50 -1.60 -0.25
CA TRP A 62 10.34 -0.73 -1.07
C TRP A 62 10.89 0.47 -0.29
N ILE A 63 10.07 1.14 0.52
CA ILE A 63 10.53 2.24 1.40
C ILE A 63 11.63 1.76 2.33
N GLY A 64 11.44 0.61 3.00
CA GLY A 64 12.45 0.04 3.87
C GLY A 64 13.72 -0.40 3.13
N HIS A 65 13.62 -0.82 1.87
CA HIS A 65 14.80 -1.08 1.04
C HIS A 65 15.55 0.21 0.69
N THR A 66 14.83 1.26 0.28
CA THR A 66 15.41 2.56 -0.07
C THR A 66 16.06 3.25 1.13
N LEU A 67 15.44 3.17 2.31
CA LEU A 67 15.97 3.77 3.55
C LEU A 67 17.21 3.03 4.09
N ARG A 68 17.36 1.73 3.81
CA ARG A 68 18.58 0.97 4.14
C ARG A 68 19.77 1.28 3.25
N LYS A 69 19.56 1.91 2.09
CA LYS A 69 20.68 2.38 1.24
C LYS A 69 21.43 3.53 1.91
N SER A 70 22.66 3.79 1.46
CA SER A 70 23.47 4.89 1.95
C SER A 70 22.75 6.24 1.83
N SER A 71 23.04 7.17 2.74
CA SER A 71 22.50 8.53 2.76
C SER A 71 22.75 9.29 1.45
N ASN A 72 23.86 9.00 0.78
CA ASN A 72 24.28 9.62 -0.49
C ASN A 72 23.54 9.06 -1.71
N CYS A 73 22.72 8.01 -1.54
CA CYS A 73 22.01 7.42 -2.66
C CYS A 73 20.88 8.34 -3.15
N ILE A 74 20.87 8.65 -4.44
CA ILE A 74 19.89 9.54 -5.10
C ILE A 74 18.45 9.10 -4.79
N THR A 75 18.17 7.80 -4.79
CA THR A 75 16.82 7.28 -4.51
C THR A 75 16.37 7.55 -3.08
N ARG A 76 17.31 7.58 -2.12
CA ARG A 76 17.03 7.87 -0.71
C ARG A 76 16.80 9.36 -0.51
N GLN A 77 17.64 10.21 -1.10
CA GLN A 77 17.44 11.66 -1.09
C GLN A 77 16.10 12.05 -1.74
N ALA A 78 15.76 11.45 -2.88
CA ALA A 78 14.52 11.71 -3.59
C ALA A 78 13.26 11.32 -2.79
N LEU A 79 13.35 10.35 -1.88
CA LEU A 79 12.23 9.94 -1.03
C LEU A 79 11.87 11.03 0.01
N THR A 80 12.89 11.68 0.55
CA THR A 80 12.74 12.72 1.60
C THR A 80 12.69 14.14 1.02
N TRP A 81 13.01 14.29 -0.28
CA TRP A 81 13.05 15.58 -0.96
C TRP A 81 11.65 16.21 -1.04
N ASN A 82 11.51 17.39 -0.43
CA ASN A 82 10.33 18.24 -0.58
C ASN A 82 10.66 19.39 -1.53
N PRO A 83 10.19 19.38 -2.80
CA PRO A 83 10.54 20.43 -3.75
C PRO A 83 9.96 21.77 -3.30
N GLU A 84 10.81 22.77 -3.17
CA GLU A 84 10.40 24.14 -2.91
C GLU A 84 9.59 24.68 -4.10
N GLY A 85 8.43 25.28 -3.82
CA GLY A 85 7.58 25.89 -4.83
C GLY A 85 6.09 25.68 -4.62
N ARG A 86 5.28 26.56 -5.23
CA ARG A 86 3.82 26.47 -5.15
C ARG A 86 3.28 25.46 -6.16
N ARG A 87 2.38 24.59 -5.70
CA ARG A 87 1.66 23.63 -6.56
C ARG A 87 0.80 24.39 -7.59
N LYS A 88 1.00 24.13 -8.89
CA LYS A 88 0.13 24.67 -9.96
C LYS A 88 -1.35 24.30 -9.74
N ARG A 89 -2.27 25.22 -10.06
CA ARG A 89 -3.73 24.98 -10.07
C ARG A 89 -4.02 23.79 -11.01
N GLY A 90 -4.89 22.86 -10.60
CA GLY A 90 -5.21 21.63 -11.37
C GLY A 90 -4.39 20.37 -11.04
N ARG A 91 -3.16 20.46 -10.49
CA ARG A 91 -2.37 19.27 -10.12
C ARG A 91 -2.97 18.56 -8.89
N SER A 92 -3.22 17.26 -8.95
CA SER A 92 -3.81 16.49 -7.83
C SER A 92 -3.07 16.73 -6.50
N LYS A 93 -3.81 16.91 -5.40
CA LYS A 93 -3.23 17.20 -4.06
C LYS A 93 -2.40 16.04 -3.47
N ASN A 94 -2.60 14.83 -3.98
CA ASN A 94 -2.15 13.58 -3.35
C ASN A 94 -0.80 13.13 -3.93
N THR A 95 0.32 13.53 -3.32
CA THR A 95 1.65 12.99 -3.67
C THR A 95 1.93 11.66 -2.95
N LEU A 96 2.85 10.86 -3.49
CA LEU A 96 3.31 9.63 -2.82
C LEU A 96 3.84 9.95 -1.42
N CYS A 97 4.68 10.99 -1.29
CA CYS A 97 5.23 11.44 -0.01
C CYS A 97 4.12 11.84 0.97
N ARG A 98 3.08 12.57 0.55
CA ARG A 98 1.96 12.93 1.44
C ARG A 98 1.16 11.72 1.92
N LYS A 99 1.01 10.69 1.08
CA LYS A 99 0.36 9.45 1.51
C LYS A 99 1.20 8.71 2.52
N ILE A 100 2.50 8.59 2.27
CA ILE A 100 3.45 7.98 3.20
C ILE A 100 3.42 8.75 4.52
N GLU A 101 3.51 10.08 4.49
CA GLU A 101 3.43 10.95 5.67
C GLU A 101 2.10 10.78 6.43
N ALA A 102 0.96 10.69 5.72
CA ALA A 102 -0.33 10.42 6.35
C ALA A 102 -0.37 9.02 7.02
N HIS A 103 0.23 8.01 6.40
CA HIS A 103 0.37 6.68 7.02
C HIS A 103 1.34 6.69 8.20
N MET A 104 2.41 7.49 8.17
CA MET A 104 3.35 7.66 9.29
C MET A 104 2.70 8.38 10.48
N LYS A 105 1.92 9.43 10.21
CA LYS A 105 1.16 10.16 11.23
C LYS A 105 0.19 9.23 12.00
N ARG A 106 -0.40 8.24 11.34
CA ARG A 106 -1.25 7.23 12.00
C ARG A 106 -0.48 6.35 12.99
N MET A 107 0.83 6.18 12.82
CA MET A 107 1.67 5.41 13.72
C MET A 107 2.31 6.26 14.83
N ASN A 108 2.06 7.58 14.85
CA ASN A 108 2.77 8.52 15.71
C ASN A 108 4.31 8.47 15.56
N ASN A 109 4.81 8.08 14.38
CA ASN A 109 6.24 7.91 14.11
C ASN A 109 6.78 9.01 13.20
N ASN A 110 7.98 9.49 13.52
CA ASN A 110 8.73 10.44 12.69
C ASN A 110 9.69 9.69 11.74
N TRP A 111 10.20 10.37 10.70
CA TRP A 111 11.21 9.83 9.77
C TRP A 111 12.47 9.31 10.47
N LYS A 112 12.92 9.98 11.53
CA LYS A 112 14.09 9.54 12.33
C LYS A 112 13.84 8.20 13.04
N GLU A 113 12.64 8.02 13.59
CA GLU A 113 12.28 6.78 14.28
C GLU A 113 12.07 5.65 13.28
N LEU A 114 11.46 5.96 12.13
CA LEU A 114 11.32 5.01 11.02
C LEU A 114 12.70 4.54 10.54
N GLU A 115 13.68 5.43 10.42
CA GLU A 115 15.03 5.08 10.00
C GLU A 115 15.70 4.10 10.99
N ARG A 116 15.52 4.29 12.30
CA ARG A 116 16.00 3.38 13.34
C ARG A 116 15.34 2.00 13.22
N ILE A 117 14.02 1.96 13.10
CA ILE A 117 13.25 0.70 12.97
C ILE A 117 13.62 -0.04 11.68
N VAL A 118 13.86 0.68 10.59
CA VAL A 118 14.21 0.08 9.29
C VAL A 118 15.54 -0.65 9.32
N GLN A 119 16.49 -0.23 10.17
CA GLN A 119 17.77 -0.93 10.34
C GLN A 119 17.57 -2.29 11.03
N ASP A 120 16.61 -2.39 11.95
CA ASP A 120 16.17 -3.67 12.49
C ASP A 120 15.23 -4.38 11.50
N SER A 121 15.72 -5.42 10.85
CA SER A 121 14.93 -6.19 9.88
C SER A 121 13.68 -6.87 10.48
N VAL A 122 13.72 -7.20 11.79
CA VAL A 122 12.62 -7.89 12.49
C VAL A 122 11.58 -6.86 12.93
N GLY A 123 12.00 -5.80 13.60
CA GLY A 123 11.15 -4.65 13.95
C GLY A 123 10.49 -4.03 12.73
N TRP A 124 11.21 -3.88 11.61
CA TRP A 124 10.62 -3.43 10.35
C TRP A 124 9.52 -4.36 9.86
N ARG A 125 9.73 -5.68 9.90
CA ARG A 125 8.73 -6.66 9.47
C ARG A 125 7.47 -6.56 10.34
N MET A 126 7.61 -6.42 11.65
CA MET A 126 6.49 -6.25 12.58
C MET A 126 5.68 -4.99 12.27
N VAL A 127 6.36 -3.85 12.07
CA VAL A 127 5.69 -2.57 11.75
C VAL A 127 4.97 -2.65 10.41
N VAL A 128 5.61 -3.19 9.37
CA VAL A 128 4.97 -3.37 8.06
C VAL A 128 3.77 -4.31 8.16
N SER A 129 3.84 -5.36 8.98
CA SER A 129 2.74 -6.29 9.18
C SER A 129 1.56 -5.59 9.84
N GLY A 130 1.76 -4.87 10.95
CA GLY A 130 0.71 -4.09 11.61
C GLY A 130 0.11 -2.97 10.76
N LEU A 131 0.92 -2.35 9.88
CA LEU A 131 0.48 -1.33 8.93
C LEU A 131 -0.40 -1.86 7.79
N CYS A 132 -0.17 -3.11 7.43
CA CYS A 132 -0.82 -3.75 6.29
C CYS A 132 -2.07 -4.49 6.74
N SER A 133 -2.06 -5.08 7.93
CA SER A 133 -3.25 -5.67 8.53
C SER A 133 -4.33 -4.60 8.67
N PHE A 134 -5.41 -4.72 7.89
CA PHE A 134 -6.66 -4.09 8.28
C PHE A 134 -7.03 -4.71 9.63
N THR A 135 -6.88 -3.94 10.72
CA THR A 135 -7.51 -4.28 12.00
C THR A 135 -8.97 -4.53 11.70
N GLY A 136 -9.41 -5.77 11.86
CA GLY A 136 -10.72 -6.27 11.45
C GLY A 136 -11.85 -5.63 12.23
N SER A 137 -12.17 -4.37 11.97
CA SER A 137 -13.36 -3.70 12.50
C SER A 137 -14.61 -3.96 11.66
N ASN A 138 -14.54 -4.78 10.59
CA ASN A 138 -15.71 -5.13 9.78
C ASN A 138 -15.80 -6.61 9.39
N ARG A 139 -15.26 -7.52 10.23
CA ARG A 139 -15.59 -8.97 10.17
C ARG A 139 -16.79 -9.36 11.06
N ARG A 140 -17.61 -8.39 11.46
CA ARG A 140 -18.88 -8.63 12.16
C ARG A 140 -19.96 -7.65 11.74
N ARG A 141 -20.67 -7.97 10.66
CA ARG A 141 -22.13 -8.27 10.66
C ARG A 141 -22.55 -8.62 9.25
#